data_AF-A0A7J5ENT1-F1
#
_entry.id   AF-A0A7J5ENT1-F1
#
_cell.length_a   1.000
_cell.length_b   1.000
_cell.length_c   1.000
_cell.angle_alpha   90.00
_cell.angle_beta   90.00
_cell.angle_gamma   90.00
#
_symmetry.space_group_name_H-M   'P 1'
#
loop_
_entity.id
_entity.type
_entity.pdbx_description
1 polymer ?
#
loop_
_entity_poly.entity_id
_entity_poly.type
_entity_poly.pdbx_seq_one_letter_code
_entity_poly.pdbx_strand_id
1 'polypeptide(L)'
;MNPGFITLLLGQIVAGMGIMGATRTRMPRSIVLPVAFLLGMFVHSVLFFGVDLFRLGLNDTMLIATGILAVVVPHLWWKHCNEFYKWLFSKPRLTLTMYDVAMMAFVGSTAYYVIWASWYWPVTPFDAMAGIDLVARQTVEEGTIVNRVFTEPLLQNNLSNQPFYAPFAMLMQVMYRIAGFAYGQLWLGMTAFFVSWGFWGVLRQVVHPFLANILFVLLILTPELLGYTYLLQTDYLNAAYWCMAAMLTYLTFEKKTATAYWPAAILLAGAAWSRTETVILVFLALAGLVLLWRRTLTAENKITFLAASGVLSLLMFALWNGIFLQYYLPVRPSTASQLVAFDVSRFVQVTLDFFVNVLANYGLWGITFLAFVVVLVIGIVKYRSAGSVQLLIWLGAVVTGLLLVGTVFSAAIVEQTLRRGVFKLVPIIYLYIAASALLAGWSSRMRTWEMKQ
;
A
#
# COMPACT_ATOMS: atom_id res chain seq x y z
N MET A 1 -26.14 -3.12 11.07
CA MET A 1 -24.98 -3.00 10.15
C MET A 1 -25.47 -2.20 8.95
N ASN A 2 -24.80 -1.10 8.57
CA ASN A 2 -25.27 -0.24 7.49
C ASN A 2 -25.16 -0.98 6.12
N PRO A 3 -26.26 -1.18 5.37
CA PRO A 3 -26.24 -1.93 4.11
C PRO A 3 -25.38 -1.25 3.02
N GLY A 4 -25.25 0.07 3.04
CA GLY A 4 -24.41 0.81 2.08
C GLY A 4 -22.93 0.42 2.20
N PHE A 5 -22.45 0.23 3.44
CA PHE A 5 -21.08 -0.21 3.72
C PHE A 5 -20.75 -1.57 3.10
N ILE A 6 -21.57 -2.57 3.41
CA ILE A 6 -21.34 -3.95 2.99
C ILE A 6 -21.33 -3.99 1.47
N THR A 7 -22.27 -3.27 0.84
CA THR A 7 -22.37 -3.17 -0.61
C THR A 7 -21.13 -2.52 -1.22
N LEU A 8 -20.63 -1.42 -0.64
CA LEU A 8 -19.40 -0.75 -1.08
C LEU A 8 -18.18 -1.67 -0.96
N LEU A 9 -18.00 -2.31 0.20
CA LEU A 9 -16.88 -3.21 0.48
C LEU A 9 -16.88 -4.42 -0.46
N LEU A 10 -18.03 -5.11 -0.57
CA LEU A 10 -18.17 -6.25 -1.47
C LEU A 10 -18.02 -5.84 -2.93
N GLY A 11 -18.56 -4.69 -3.32
CA GLY A 11 -18.41 -4.12 -4.66
C GLY A 11 -16.94 -3.89 -5.01
N GLN A 12 -16.15 -3.32 -4.11
CA GLN A 12 -14.71 -3.15 -4.29
C GLN A 12 -14.00 -4.51 -4.41
N ILE A 13 -14.30 -5.47 -3.54
CA ILE A 13 -13.71 -6.82 -3.64
C ILE A 13 -14.03 -7.47 -5.00
N VAL A 14 -15.29 -7.43 -5.43
CA VAL A 14 -15.72 -8.01 -6.70
C VAL A 14 -15.09 -7.28 -7.88
N ALA A 15 -14.99 -5.95 -7.85
CA ALA A 15 -14.29 -5.17 -8.87
C ALA A 15 -12.82 -5.62 -9.00
N GLY A 16 -12.12 -5.78 -7.87
CA GLY A 16 -10.76 -6.29 -7.85
C GLY A 16 -10.62 -7.71 -8.36
N MET A 17 -11.53 -8.62 -7.98
CA MET A 17 -11.57 -9.98 -8.54
C MET A 17 -11.80 -9.97 -10.05
N GLY A 18 -12.66 -9.08 -10.54
CA GLY A 18 -12.87 -8.84 -11.97
C GLY A 18 -11.58 -8.40 -12.68
N ILE A 19 -10.83 -7.45 -12.10
CA ILE A 19 -9.53 -6.99 -12.63
C ILE A 19 -8.54 -8.16 -12.69
N MET A 20 -8.45 -8.94 -11.61
CA MET A 20 -7.60 -10.13 -11.56
C MET A 20 -8.01 -11.18 -12.60
N GLY A 21 -9.31 -11.38 -12.80
CA GLY A 21 -9.87 -12.26 -13.81
C GLY A 21 -9.56 -11.82 -15.24
N ALA A 22 -9.85 -10.56 -15.56
CA ALA A 22 -9.59 -9.94 -16.88
C ALA A 22 -8.10 -10.01 -17.26
N THR A 23 -7.23 -9.82 -16.27
CA THR A 23 -5.76 -9.88 -16.45
C THR A 23 -5.20 -11.31 -16.37
N ARG A 24 -6.07 -12.33 -16.25
CA ARG A 24 -5.72 -13.76 -16.13
C ARG A 24 -4.74 -14.05 -14.99
N THR A 25 -4.90 -13.33 -13.90
CA THR A 25 -4.01 -13.42 -12.75
C THR A 25 -4.17 -14.76 -12.05
N ARG A 26 -3.04 -15.41 -11.79
CA ARG A 26 -2.95 -16.62 -10.97
C ARG A 26 -1.91 -16.38 -9.89
N MET A 27 -2.34 -16.50 -8.63
CA MET A 27 -1.52 -16.34 -7.44
C MET A 27 -2.02 -17.29 -6.34
N PRO A 28 -1.34 -17.45 -5.20
CA PRO A 28 -1.91 -18.20 -4.08
C PRO A 28 -3.27 -17.64 -3.67
N ARG A 29 -4.28 -18.52 -3.50
CA ARG A 29 -5.65 -18.11 -3.17
C ARG A 29 -5.76 -17.32 -1.87
N SER A 30 -4.86 -17.59 -0.91
CA SER A 30 -4.79 -16.87 0.36
C SER A 30 -4.49 -15.38 0.19
N ILE A 31 -3.99 -14.94 -0.96
CA ILE A 31 -3.60 -13.54 -1.22
C ILE A 31 -4.61 -12.84 -2.15
N VAL A 32 -5.51 -13.61 -2.79
CA VAL A 32 -6.46 -13.08 -3.77
C VAL A 32 -7.37 -12.01 -3.17
N LEU A 33 -7.98 -12.29 -2.02
CA LEU A 33 -8.94 -11.39 -1.39
C LEU A 33 -8.28 -10.05 -0.96
N PRO A 34 -7.12 -10.05 -0.28
CA PRO A 34 -6.34 -8.83 -0.03
C PRO A 34 -6.03 -7.98 -1.26
N VAL A 35 -5.56 -8.62 -2.33
CA VAL A 35 -5.18 -7.92 -3.57
C VAL A 35 -6.41 -7.37 -4.26
N ALA A 36 -7.48 -8.17 -4.36
CA ALA A 36 -8.75 -7.75 -4.94
C ALA A 36 -9.30 -6.53 -4.21
N PHE A 37 -9.28 -6.53 -2.87
CA PHE A 37 -9.75 -5.39 -2.10
C PHE A 37 -9.01 -4.09 -2.46
N LEU A 38 -7.66 -4.11 -2.47
CA LEU A 38 -6.87 -2.93 -2.83
C LEU A 38 -7.09 -2.49 -4.28
N LEU A 39 -7.12 -3.42 -5.24
CA LEU A 39 -7.37 -3.11 -6.65
C LEU A 39 -8.74 -2.44 -6.84
N GLY A 40 -9.76 -2.98 -6.17
CA GLY A 40 -11.11 -2.45 -6.20
C GLY A 40 -11.23 -1.06 -5.58
N MET A 41 -10.66 -0.87 -4.38
CA MET A 41 -10.60 0.45 -3.74
C MET A 41 -9.93 1.48 -4.64
N PHE A 42 -8.79 1.14 -5.24
CA PHE A 42 -8.07 2.02 -6.15
C PHE A 42 -8.94 2.41 -7.35
N VAL A 43 -9.45 1.44 -8.10
CA VAL A 43 -10.23 1.73 -9.33
C VAL A 43 -11.51 2.49 -9.00
N HIS A 44 -12.22 2.10 -7.93
CA HIS A 44 -13.42 2.82 -7.52
C HIS A 44 -13.09 4.27 -7.13
N SER A 45 -11.99 4.51 -6.42
CA SER A 45 -11.55 5.87 -6.07
C SER A 45 -11.27 6.73 -7.30
N VAL A 46 -10.61 6.18 -8.33
CA VAL A 46 -10.26 6.91 -9.54
C VAL A 46 -11.52 7.22 -10.37
N LEU A 47 -12.44 6.27 -10.47
CA LEU A 47 -13.72 6.50 -11.15
C LEU A 47 -14.58 7.53 -10.43
N PHE A 48 -14.64 7.46 -9.09
CA PHE A 48 -15.37 8.43 -8.28
C PHE A 48 -14.76 9.82 -8.34
N PHE A 49 -13.42 9.92 -8.40
CA PHE A 49 -12.73 11.18 -8.70
C PHE A 49 -13.11 11.76 -10.06
N GLY A 50 -13.27 10.91 -11.08
CA GLY A 50 -13.69 11.32 -12.41
C GLY A 50 -15.04 12.06 -12.42
N VAL A 51 -15.97 11.70 -11.53
CA VAL A 51 -17.27 12.39 -11.37
C VAL A 51 -17.08 13.88 -11.04
N ASP A 52 -16.15 14.20 -10.15
CA ASP A 52 -15.83 15.58 -9.77
C ASP A 52 -15.15 16.33 -10.91
N LEU A 53 -14.24 15.68 -11.65
CA LEU A 53 -13.61 16.27 -12.85
C LEU A 53 -14.65 16.67 -13.91
N PHE A 54 -15.69 15.85 -14.09
CA PHE A 54 -16.79 16.16 -15.01
C PHE A 54 -17.88 17.05 -14.38
N ARG A 55 -17.69 17.53 -13.15
CA ARG A 55 -18.62 18.40 -12.42
C ARG A 55 -20.03 17.81 -12.27
N LEU A 56 -20.13 16.49 -12.11
CA LEU A 56 -21.40 15.77 -12.00
C LEU A 56 -21.96 15.72 -10.56
N GLY A 57 -21.15 16.14 -9.58
CA GLY A 57 -21.51 16.15 -8.15
C GLY A 57 -21.24 14.81 -7.46
N LEU A 58 -20.55 14.85 -6.32
CA LEU A 58 -20.22 13.70 -5.49
C LEU A 58 -21.38 13.39 -4.52
N ASN A 59 -22.24 12.45 -4.89
CA ASN A 59 -23.41 12.04 -4.10
C ASN A 59 -23.60 10.51 -4.13
N ASP A 60 -24.62 10.02 -3.41
CA ASP A 60 -24.98 8.58 -3.32
C ASP A 60 -25.15 7.93 -4.69
N THR A 61 -25.85 8.61 -5.61
CA THR A 61 -26.11 8.10 -6.96
C THR A 61 -24.81 7.88 -7.72
N MET A 62 -23.89 8.85 -7.67
CA MET A 62 -22.60 8.74 -8.34
C MET A 62 -21.67 7.74 -7.67
N LEU A 63 -21.75 7.58 -6.34
CA LEU A 63 -21.03 6.53 -5.62
C LEU A 63 -21.45 5.14 -6.11
N ILE A 64 -22.76 4.90 -6.21
CA ILE A 64 -23.32 3.64 -6.70
C ILE A 64 -22.98 3.43 -8.18
N ALA A 65 -23.19 4.44 -9.02
CA ALA A 65 -22.93 4.34 -10.46
C ALA A 65 -21.46 4.01 -10.76
N THR A 66 -20.52 4.70 -10.10
CA THR A 66 -19.09 4.41 -10.25
C THR A 66 -18.68 3.07 -9.65
N GLY A 67 -19.34 2.62 -8.57
CA GLY A 67 -19.13 1.29 -8.00
C GLY A 67 -19.59 0.17 -8.94
N ILE A 68 -20.77 0.34 -9.56
CA ILE A 68 -21.28 -0.57 -10.59
C ILE A 68 -20.32 -0.58 -11.78
N LEU A 69 -19.86 0.58 -12.25
CA LEU A 69 -18.92 0.68 -13.36
C LEU A 69 -17.58 -0.03 -13.04
N ALA A 70 -17.05 0.16 -11.82
CA ALA A 70 -15.84 -0.50 -11.34
C ALA A 70 -15.97 -2.03 -11.37
N VAL A 71 -17.17 -2.55 -11.09
CA VAL A 71 -17.47 -3.98 -11.17
C VAL A 71 -17.67 -4.42 -12.62
N VAL A 72 -18.51 -3.76 -13.40
CA VAL A 72 -18.94 -4.22 -14.72
C VAL A 72 -17.80 -4.19 -15.74
N VAL A 73 -16.99 -3.13 -15.78
CA VAL A 73 -15.96 -2.93 -16.81
C VAL A 73 -14.94 -4.08 -16.84
N PRO A 74 -14.32 -4.49 -15.71
CA PRO A 74 -13.42 -5.65 -15.71
C PRO A 74 -14.13 -6.97 -16.11
N HIS A 75 -15.42 -7.09 -15.82
CA HIS A 75 -16.19 -8.29 -16.14
C HIS A 75 -16.67 -8.37 -17.60
N LEU A 76 -16.45 -7.33 -18.41
CA LEU A 76 -16.68 -7.40 -19.87
C LEU A 76 -15.85 -8.53 -20.52
N TRP A 77 -14.69 -8.87 -19.94
CA TRP A 77 -13.90 -10.05 -20.30
C TRP A 77 -14.36 -11.30 -19.53
N TRP A 78 -15.67 -11.60 -19.58
CA TRP A 78 -16.28 -12.64 -18.77
C TRP A 78 -15.65 -14.02 -18.95
N LYS A 79 -15.17 -14.37 -20.15
CA LYS A 79 -14.48 -15.65 -20.38
C LYS A 79 -13.29 -15.83 -19.43
N HIS A 80 -12.46 -14.80 -19.28
CA HIS A 80 -11.29 -14.84 -18.40
C HIS A 80 -11.69 -14.77 -16.92
N CYS A 81 -12.67 -13.92 -16.60
CA CYS A 81 -13.19 -13.83 -15.23
C CYS A 81 -13.81 -15.14 -14.76
N ASN A 82 -14.61 -15.81 -15.59
CA ASN A 82 -15.23 -17.09 -15.29
C ASN A 82 -14.18 -18.18 -15.04
N GLU A 83 -13.12 -18.24 -15.86
CA GLU A 83 -11.99 -19.16 -15.62
C GLU A 83 -11.30 -18.88 -14.28
N PHE A 84 -11.10 -17.60 -13.95
CA PHE A 84 -10.55 -17.18 -12.67
C PHE A 84 -11.44 -17.59 -11.50
N TYR A 85 -12.75 -17.34 -11.56
CA TYR A 85 -13.70 -17.73 -10.51
C TYR A 85 -13.77 -19.24 -10.33
N LYS A 86 -13.84 -20.00 -11.43
CA LYS A 86 -13.76 -21.48 -11.38
C LYS A 86 -12.49 -21.95 -10.69
N TRP A 87 -11.35 -21.34 -10.99
CA TRP A 87 -10.10 -21.62 -10.31
C TRP A 87 -10.13 -21.25 -8.83
N LEU A 88 -10.66 -20.06 -8.49
CA LEU A 88 -10.73 -19.54 -7.13
C LEU A 88 -11.58 -20.43 -6.22
N PHE A 89 -12.76 -20.85 -6.71
CA PHE A 89 -13.73 -21.65 -5.97
C PHE A 89 -13.54 -23.16 -6.09
N SER A 90 -12.57 -23.64 -6.88
CA SER A 90 -12.22 -25.08 -6.84
C SER A 90 -11.71 -25.49 -5.45
N LYS A 91 -11.77 -26.79 -5.13
CA LYS A 91 -11.55 -27.31 -3.75
C LYS A 91 -10.35 -26.63 -3.04
N PRO A 92 -10.53 -26.18 -1.79
CA PRO A 92 -9.50 -25.45 -1.06
C PRO A 92 -8.30 -26.35 -0.80
N ARG A 93 -7.11 -25.75 -0.82
CA ARG A 93 -5.84 -26.39 -0.42
C ARG A 93 -5.20 -25.73 0.82
N LEU A 94 -5.89 -24.79 1.46
CA LEU A 94 -5.34 -24.13 2.64
C LEU A 94 -5.41 -25.12 3.82
N THR A 95 -4.25 -25.55 4.30
CA THR A 95 -4.13 -26.33 5.52
C THR A 95 -3.82 -25.39 6.69
N LEU A 96 -4.75 -25.30 7.64
CA LEU A 96 -4.53 -24.57 8.88
C LEU A 96 -3.88 -25.51 9.89
N THR A 97 -2.81 -25.05 10.51
CA THR A 97 -2.12 -25.71 11.62
C THR A 97 -2.57 -25.09 12.94
N MET A 98 -2.34 -25.77 14.06
CA MET A 98 -2.66 -25.21 15.38
C MET A 98 -1.92 -23.89 15.66
N TYR A 99 -0.69 -23.76 15.17
CA TYR A 99 0.07 -22.51 15.27
C TYR A 99 -0.63 -21.34 14.54
N ASP A 100 -1.34 -21.63 13.44
CA ASP A 100 -2.10 -20.61 12.71
C ASP A 100 -3.31 -20.17 13.52
N VAL A 101 -4.01 -21.10 14.19
CA VAL A 101 -5.17 -20.78 15.02
C VAL A 101 -4.77 -19.89 16.19
N ALA A 102 -3.68 -20.22 16.89
CA ALA A 102 -3.18 -19.42 18.00
C ALA A 102 -2.78 -18.01 17.54
N MET A 103 -2.08 -17.90 16.41
CA MET A 103 -1.73 -16.61 15.82
C MET A 103 -2.97 -15.83 15.37
N MET A 104 -3.93 -16.47 14.72
CA MET A 104 -5.17 -15.83 14.27
C MET A 104 -5.99 -15.31 15.45
N ALA A 105 -6.02 -16.01 16.58
CA ALA A 105 -6.68 -15.52 17.78
C ALA A 105 -6.01 -14.23 18.31
N PHE A 106 -4.68 -14.23 18.39
CA PHE A 106 -3.92 -13.05 18.80
C PHE A 106 -4.10 -11.88 17.84
N VAL A 107 -3.87 -12.09 16.54
CA VAL A 107 -4.01 -11.05 15.51
C VAL A 107 -5.46 -10.59 15.36
N GLY A 108 -6.43 -11.49 15.52
CA GLY A 108 -7.85 -11.18 15.53
C GLY A 108 -8.20 -10.22 16.66
N SER A 109 -7.60 -10.39 17.85
CA SER A 109 -7.78 -9.44 18.95
C SER A 109 -7.19 -8.06 18.65
N THR A 110 -5.99 -7.99 18.05
CA THR A 110 -5.40 -6.71 17.63
C THR A 110 -6.21 -6.04 16.52
N ALA A 111 -6.64 -6.80 15.51
CA ALA A 111 -7.47 -6.31 14.43
C ALA A 111 -8.82 -5.80 14.93
N TYR A 112 -9.41 -6.45 15.93
CA TYR A 112 -10.62 -5.97 16.60
C TYR A 112 -10.39 -4.58 17.20
N TYR A 113 -9.30 -4.35 17.93
CA TYR A 113 -9.00 -3.02 18.49
C TYR A 113 -8.80 -1.96 17.40
N VAL A 114 -8.08 -2.29 16.32
CA VAL A 114 -7.84 -1.37 15.19
C VAL A 114 -9.15 -1.00 14.50
N ILE A 115 -9.98 -2.00 14.15
CA ILE A 115 -11.27 -1.79 13.48
C ILE A 115 -12.23 -1.03 14.40
N TRP A 116 -12.26 -1.37 15.69
CA TRP A 116 -13.10 -0.70 16.68
C TRP A 116 -12.68 0.75 16.85
N ALA A 117 -11.38 1.05 16.93
CA ALA A 117 -10.86 2.40 16.98
C ALA A 117 -11.25 3.20 15.73
N SER A 118 -11.09 2.63 14.53
CA SER A 118 -11.53 3.27 13.27
C SER A 118 -13.05 3.47 13.19
N TRP A 119 -13.84 2.61 13.83
CA TRP A 119 -15.29 2.73 13.83
C TRP A 119 -15.80 3.79 14.82
N TYR A 120 -15.25 3.79 16.04
CA TYR A 120 -15.83 4.52 17.17
C TYR A 120 -15.15 5.85 17.46
N TRP A 121 -13.83 5.94 17.32
CA TRP A 121 -13.13 7.17 17.66
C TRP A 121 -13.22 8.19 16.54
N PRO A 122 -13.33 9.49 16.88
CA PRO A 122 -13.18 10.54 15.90
C PRO A 122 -11.73 10.62 15.41
N VAL A 123 -11.54 11.29 14.27
CA VAL A 123 -10.22 11.67 13.79
C VAL A 123 -9.65 12.72 14.75
N THR A 124 -8.51 12.43 15.39
CA THR A 124 -7.87 13.30 16.39
C THR A 124 -6.54 13.94 15.97
N PRO A 125 -5.74 13.40 15.01
CA PRO A 125 -4.51 14.08 14.59
C PRO A 125 -4.81 15.40 13.89
N PHE A 126 -4.09 16.48 14.23
CA PHE A 126 -4.25 17.80 13.61
C PHE A 126 -4.20 17.73 12.08
N ASP A 127 -3.17 17.07 11.52
CA ASP A 127 -2.99 16.87 10.09
C ASP A 127 -4.24 16.32 9.40
N ALA A 128 -4.94 15.41 10.07
CA ALA A 128 -6.12 14.73 9.57
C ALA A 128 -7.39 15.56 9.80
N MET A 129 -7.53 16.19 10.97
CA MET A 129 -8.65 17.06 11.33
C MET A 129 -8.68 18.32 10.46
N ALA A 130 -7.60 19.10 10.44
CA ALA A 130 -7.45 20.31 9.63
C ALA A 130 -7.06 20.00 8.17
N GLY A 131 -7.27 18.76 7.74
CA GLY A 131 -6.89 18.26 6.44
C GLY A 131 -7.94 17.35 5.83
N ILE A 132 -7.61 16.06 5.73
CA ILE A 132 -8.39 15.04 5.02
C ILE A 132 -9.84 14.98 5.52
N ASP A 133 -10.07 14.98 6.84
CA ASP A 133 -11.41 14.84 7.42
C ASP A 133 -12.28 16.08 7.19
N LEU A 134 -11.73 17.28 7.38
CA LEU A 134 -12.44 18.53 7.15
C LEU A 134 -12.86 18.68 5.68
N VAL A 135 -11.92 18.44 4.75
CA VAL A 135 -12.22 18.47 3.32
C VAL A 135 -13.26 17.42 2.99
N ALA A 136 -13.15 16.19 3.50
CA ALA A 136 -14.11 15.14 3.20
C ALA A 136 -15.52 15.45 3.71
N ARG A 137 -15.67 16.00 4.93
CA ARG A 137 -16.99 16.42 5.46
C ARG A 137 -17.62 17.45 4.54
N GLN A 138 -16.84 18.46 4.16
CA GLN A 138 -17.34 19.52 3.32
C GLN A 138 -17.68 19.06 1.90
N THR A 139 -16.89 18.14 1.35
CA THR A 139 -17.16 17.51 0.05
C THR A 139 -18.48 16.73 0.05
N VAL A 140 -18.84 16.07 1.16
CA VAL A 140 -20.12 15.35 1.26
C VAL A 140 -21.30 16.32 1.29
N GLU A 141 -21.15 17.48 1.95
CA GLU A 141 -22.18 18.51 2.01
C GLU A 141 -22.35 19.25 0.68
N GLU A 142 -21.25 19.62 0.02
CA GLU A 142 -21.26 20.46 -1.19
C GLU A 142 -21.27 19.64 -2.49
N GLY A 143 -20.99 18.34 -2.42
CA GLY A 143 -20.91 17.48 -3.60
C GLY A 143 -19.72 17.77 -4.50
N THR A 144 -18.65 18.40 -4.01
CA THR A 144 -17.42 18.62 -4.80
C THR A 144 -16.18 18.64 -3.93
N ILE A 145 -15.04 18.18 -4.47
CA ILE A 145 -13.75 18.24 -3.78
C ILE A 145 -13.29 19.69 -3.65
N VAL A 146 -13.57 20.53 -4.65
CA VAL A 146 -13.25 21.95 -4.65
C VAL A 146 -14.30 22.70 -3.85
N ASN A 147 -14.22 22.56 -2.53
CA ASN A 147 -15.22 23.08 -1.60
C ASN A 147 -14.75 24.33 -0.84
N ARG A 148 -15.63 24.89 0.01
CA ARG A 148 -15.36 26.14 0.76
C ARG A 148 -14.12 26.10 1.67
N VAL A 149 -13.61 24.92 2.03
CA VAL A 149 -12.40 24.79 2.87
C VAL A 149 -11.21 25.51 2.23
N PHE A 150 -11.14 25.54 0.90
CA PHE A 150 -10.05 26.17 0.16
C PHE A 150 -10.21 27.68 -0.04
N THR A 151 -11.38 28.24 0.22
CA THR A 151 -11.69 29.66 -0.06
C THR A 151 -12.02 30.46 1.19
N GLU A 152 -12.45 29.81 2.29
CA GLU A 152 -12.81 30.44 3.56
C GLU A 152 -11.62 31.20 4.18
N PRO A 153 -11.69 32.54 4.33
CA PRO A 153 -10.59 33.34 4.87
C PRO A 153 -10.14 32.91 6.28
N LEU A 154 -11.05 32.43 7.13
CA LEU A 154 -10.74 31.98 8.49
C LEU A 154 -9.87 30.71 8.53
N LEU A 155 -9.91 29.90 7.46
CA LEU A 155 -9.13 28.67 7.33
C LEU A 155 -7.80 28.90 6.61
N GLN A 156 -7.62 30.03 5.94
CA GLN A 156 -6.36 30.38 5.29
C GLN A 156 -5.22 30.41 6.33
N ASN A 157 -4.12 29.70 6.04
CA ASN A 157 -2.97 29.47 6.93
C ASN A 157 -3.20 28.56 8.15
N ASN A 158 -4.44 28.07 8.38
CA ASN A 158 -4.77 27.13 9.45
C ASN A 158 -5.00 25.70 8.94
N LEU A 159 -4.94 25.49 7.62
CA LEU A 159 -4.98 24.16 7.01
C LEU A 159 -3.65 23.44 7.18
N SER A 160 -3.73 22.11 7.35
CA SER A 160 -2.55 21.27 7.20
C SER A 160 -2.15 21.18 5.71
N ASN A 161 -1.02 20.54 5.41
CA ASN A 161 -0.62 20.28 4.03
C ASN A 161 -1.40 19.11 3.38
N GLN A 162 -2.16 18.34 4.17
CA GLN A 162 -2.85 17.13 3.73
C GLN A 162 -3.99 17.34 2.72
N PRO A 163 -4.76 18.45 2.71
CA PRO A 163 -5.74 18.75 1.65
C PRO A 163 -5.15 18.73 0.23
N PHE A 164 -3.86 19.00 0.10
CA PHE A 164 -3.15 19.07 -1.17
C PHE A 164 -2.49 17.75 -1.56
N TYR A 165 -2.51 16.76 -0.67
CA TYR A 165 -1.98 15.43 -0.95
C TYR A 165 -2.89 14.66 -1.91
N ALA A 166 -2.36 13.60 -2.51
CA ALA A 166 -3.10 12.79 -3.46
C ALA A 166 -4.45 12.32 -2.87
N PRO A 167 -5.52 12.26 -3.68
CA PRO A 167 -6.88 12.37 -3.18
C PRO A 167 -7.40 11.08 -2.58
N PHE A 168 -6.66 9.96 -2.68
CA PHE A 168 -7.16 8.64 -2.31
C PHE A 168 -7.77 8.59 -0.91
N ALA A 169 -7.04 9.05 0.12
CA ALA A 169 -7.52 8.98 1.50
C ALA A 169 -8.75 9.88 1.74
N MET A 170 -8.77 11.06 1.12
CA MET A 170 -9.92 11.97 1.18
C MET A 170 -11.12 11.38 0.44
N LEU A 171 -10.94 10.78 -0.74
CA LEU A 171 -12.01 10.14 -1.49
C LEU A 171 -12.58 8.93 -0.73
N MET A 172 -11.73 8.10 -0.12
CA MET A 172 -12.22 7.00 0.71
C MET A 172 -13.05 7.53 1.88
N GLN A 173 -12.63 8.62 2.51
CA GLN A 173 -13.43 9.28 3.54
C GLN A 173 -14.78 9.76 3.03
N VAL A 174 -14.82 10.44 1.89
CA VAL A 174 -16.06 10.90 1.25
C VAL A 174 -16.97 9.71 0.95
N MET A 175 -16.46 8.69 0.26
CA MET A 175 -17.24 7.51 -0.15
C MET A 175 -17.84 6.78 1.04
N TYR A 176 -17.09 6.61 2.14
CA TYR A 176 -17.59 5.93 3.33
C TYR A 176 -18.57 6.81 4.14
N ARG A 177 -18.41 8.13 4.13
CA ARG A 177 -19.40 9.06 4.71
C ARG A 177 -20.72 9.04 3.94
N ILE A 178 -20.65 9.09 2.61
CA ILE A 178 -21.82 8.93 1.71
C ILE A 178 -22.49 7.57 1.93
N ALA A 179 -21.71 6.49 2.13
CA ALA A 179 -22.26 5.18 2.50
C ALA A 179 -22.89 5.12 3.90
N GLY A 180 -22.89 6.22 4.66
CA GLY A 180 -23.60 6.41 5.92
C GLY A 180 -22.76 6.15 7.19
N PHE A 181 -21.46 6.44 7.16
CA PHE A 181 -20.60 6.44 8.35
C PHE A 181 -20.29 7.83 8.87
N ALA A 182 -20.52 8.04 10.17
CA ALA A 182 -20.31 9.33 10.83
C ALA A 182 -18.84 9.81 10.80
N TYR A 183 -17.87 8.91 10.98
CA TYR A 183 -16.43 9.25 11.00
C TYR A 183 -15.68 8.85 9.72
N GLY A 184 -16.32 8.09 8.84
CA GLY A 184 -15.82 7.65 7.53
C GLY A 184 -14.54 6.81 7.50
N GLN A 185 -13.77 6.72 8.58
CA GLN A 185 -12.41 6.14 8.58
C GLN A 185 -12.35 4.60 8.65
N LEU A 186 -13.51 3.91 8.66
CA LEU A 186 -13.60 2.46 8.76
C LEU A 186 -12.82 1.72 7.66
N TRP A 187 -12.71 2.32 6.48
CA TRP A 187 -11.94 1.78 5.37
C TRP A 187 -10.47 1.52 5.75
N LEU A 188 -9.87 2.31 6.66
CA LEU A 188 -8.49 2.11 7.14
C LEU A 188 -8.35 0.78 7.87
N GLY A 189 -9.22 0.51 8.83
CA GLY A 189 -9.22 -0.76 9.58
C GLY A 189 -9.42 -1.97 8.67
N MET A 190 -10.30 -1.85 7.68
CA MET A 190 -10.51 -2.90 6.67
C MET A 190 -9.28 -3.10 5.78
N THR A 191 -8.66 -2.01 5.30
CA THR A 191 -7.39 -2.06 4.57
C THR A 191 -6.32 -2.73 5.41
N ALA A 192 -6.17 -2.34 6.68
CA ALA A 192 -5.18 -2.92 7.56
C ALA A 192 -5.38 -4.41 7.78
N PHE A 193 -6.62 -4.85 7.98
CA PHE A 193 -6.96 -6.26 8.08
C PHE A 193 -6.61 -7.04 6.80
N PHE A 194 -7.09 -6.59 5.63
CA PHE A 194 -6.86 -7.29 4.37
C PHE A 194 -5.37 -7.32 4.00
N VAL A 195 -4.68 -6.20 4.14
CA VAL A 195 -3.24 -6.11 3.89
C VAL A 195 -2.49 -7.06 4.79
N SER A 196 -2.78 -7.05 6.10
CA SER A 196 -2.14 -7.95 7.07
C SER A 196 -2.39 -9.43 6.74
N TRP A 197 -3.62 -9.80 6.37
CA TRP A 197 -3.92 -11.13 5.85
C TRP A 197 -3.00 -11.44 4.65
N GLY A 198 -2.95 -10.56 3.66
CA GLY A 198 -2.13 -10.75 2.47
C GLY A 198 -0.65 -10.98 2.80
N PHE A 199 -0.09 -10.18 3.71
CA PHE A 199 1.27 -10.35 4.23
C PHE A 199 1.50 -11.73 4.84
N TRP A 200 0.64 -12.12 5.78
CA TRP A 200 0.70 -13.44 6.40
C TRP A 200 0.62 -14.57 5.36
N GLY A 201 -0.31 -14.43 4.41
CA GLY A 201 -0.49 -15.35 3.30
C GLY A 201 0.76 -15.50 2.43
N VAL A 202 1.50 -14.41 2.19
CA VAL A 202 2.79 -14.43 1.47
C VAL A 202 3.87 -15.10 2.32
N LEU A 203 4.02 -14.74 3.60
CA LEU A 203 5.05 -15.32 4.47
C LEU A 203 4.93 -16.86 4.56
N ARG A 204 3.70 -17.38 4.64
CA ARG A 204 3.43 -18.83 4.62
C ARG A 204 3.81 -19.54 3.32
N GLN A 205 3.91 -18.81 2.21
CA GLN A 205 4.37 -19.38 0.93
C GLN A 205 5.91 -19.47 0.89
N VAL A 206 6.61 -18.68 1.70
CA VAL A 206 8.07 -18.57 1.69
C VAL A 206 8.70 -19.47 2.75
N VAL A 207 8.15 -19.50 3.97
CA VAL A 207 8.72 -20.24 5.11
C VAL A 207 7.70 -21.15 5.80
N HIS A 208 8.19 -21.95 6.74
CA HIS A 208 7.39 -22.79 7.62
C HIS A 208 6.27 -21.98 8.31
N PRO A 209 5.02 -22.51 8.46
CA PRO A 209 3.91 -21.78 9.07
C PRO A 209 4.23 -21.19 10.44
N PHE A 210 4.93 -21.92 11.30
CA PHE A 210 5.36 -21.41 12.60
C PHE A 210 6.25 -20.16 12.51
N LEU A 211 7.28 -20.19 11.64
CA LEU A 211 8.17 -19.04 11.42
C LEU A 211 7.42 -17.87 10.78
N ALA A 212 6.54 -18.15 9.82
CA ALA A 212 5.69 -17.14 9.19
C ALA A 212 4.82 -16.42 10.25
N ASN A 213 4.26 -17.16 11.20
CA ASN A 213 3.42 -16.62 12.27
C ASN A 213 4.23 -15.75 13.23
N ILE A 214 5.45 -16.15 13.61
CA ILE A 214 6.34 -15.32 14.44
C ILE A 214 6.68 -14.01 13.71
N LEU A 215 7.13 -14.08 12.46
CA LEU A 215 7.47 -12.88 11.69
C LEU A 215 6.27 -11.95 11.52
N PHE A 216 5.08 -12.52 11.33
CA PHE A 216 3.85 -11.75 11.19
C PHE A 216 3.42 -11.07 12.49
N VAL A 217 3.56 -11.75 13.64
CA VAL A 217 3.32 -11.13 14.96
C VAL A 217 4.29 -9.98 15.18
N LEU A 218 5.58 -10.16 14.86
CA LEU A 218 6.58 -9.09 14.98
C LEU A 218 6.25 -7.90 14.07
N LEU A 219 5.77 -8.15 12.85
CA LEU A 219 5.31 -7.10 11.94
C LEU A 219 4.15 -6.29 12.54
N ILE A 220 3.11 -6.97 13.03
CA ILE A 220 1.93 -6.29 13.61
C ILE A 220 2.29 -5.54 14.88
N LEU A 221 3.23 -6.04 15.66
CA LEU A 221 3.70 -5.40 16.89
C LEU A 221 4.75 -4.31 16.66
N THR A 222 5.06 -3.97 15.40
CA THR A 222 5.92 -2.82 15.12
C THR A 222 5.19 -1.53 15.55
N PRO A 223 5.66 -0.82 16.61
CA PRO A 223 4.86 0.19 17.30
C PRO A 223 4.33 1.29 16.39
N GLU A 224 5.24 1.88 15.60
CA GLU A 224 4.89 2.98 14.71
C GLU A 224 3.94 2.53 13.59
N LEU A 225 4.19 1.35 13.00
CA LEU A 225 3.33 0.83 11.94
C LEU A 225 1.92 0.55 12.46
N LEU A 226 1.80 -0.07 13.65
CA LEU A 226 0.52 -0.35 14.28
C LEU A 226 -0.25 0.94 14.59
N GLY A 227 0.44 1.94 15.16
CA GLY A 227 -0.17 3.24 15.46
C GLY A 227 -0.82 3.88 14.23
N TYR A 228 -0.22 3.73 13.04
CA TYR A 228 -0.72 4.34 11.80
C TYR A 228 -1.76 3.49 11.05
N THR A 229 -2.12 2.30 11.53
CA THR A 229 -3.14 1.45 10.87
C THR A 229 -4.57 1.99 11.00
N TYR A 230 -4.82 2.86 11.98
CA TYR A 230 -6.13 3.48 12.25
C TYR A 230 -6.07 5.01 12.30
N LEU A 231 -4.91 5.62 12.02
CA LEU A 231 -4.78 7.08 11.91
C LEU A 231 -5.05 7.50 10.46
N LEU A 232 -5.96 8.44 10.28
CA LEU A 232 -6.33 8.97 8.97
C LEU A 232 -5.17 9.75 8.32
N GLN A 233 -4.30 9.03 7.63
CA GLN A 233 -3.18 9.59 6.87
C GLN A 233 -2.92 8.77 5.60
N THR A 234 -2.19 9.35 4.66
CA THR A 234 -1.90 8.73 3.36
C THR A 234 -0.78 7.69 3.43
N ASP A 235 0.03 7.73 4.49
CA ASP A 235 1.28 6.98 4.63
C ASP A 235 1.11 5.46 4.67
N TYR A 236 0.22 4.98 5.55
CA TYR A 236 -0.01 3.55 5.72
C TYR A 236 -0.54 2.90 4.45
N LEU A 237 -1.50 3.55 3.78
CA LEU A 237 -2.08 3.10 2.51
C LEU A 237 -1.06 3.05 1.40
N ASN A 238 -0.26 4.11 1.31
CA ASN A 238 0.78 4.17 0.32
C ASN A 238 1.79 3.03 0.53
N ALA A 239 2.14 2.71 1.77
CA ALA A 239 2.91 1.52 2.10
C ALA A 239 2.18 0.21 1.77
N ALA A 240 0.87 0.11 2.04
CA ALA A 240 0.07 -1.07 1.72
C ALA A 240 0.09 -1.39 0.21
N TYR A 241 -0.19 -0.40 -0.63
CA TYR A 241 -0.13 -0.53 -2.09
C TYR A 241 1.27 -0.87 -2.58
N TRP A 242 2.28 -0.12 -2.13
CA TRP A 242 3.68 -0.33 -2.49
C TRP A 242 4.16 -1.75 -2.15
N CYS A 243 3.95 -2.16 -0.90
CA CYS A 243 4.45 -3.44 -0.44
C CYS A 243 3.68 -4.59 -1.08
N MET A 244 2.35 -4.50 -1.25
CA MET A 244 1.61 -5.55 -1.96
C MET A 244 2.11 -5.70 -3.40
N ALA A 245 2.41 -4.61 -4.09
CA ALA A 245 3.04 -4.67 -5.41
C ALA A 245 4.42 -5.32 -5.38
N ALA A 246 5.28 -4.94 -4.43
CA ALA A 246 6.59 -5.55 -4.24
C ALA A 246 6.49 -7.07 -3.97
N MET A 247 5.52 -7.50 -3.15
CA MET A 247 5.24 -8.90 -2.84
C MET A 247 4.78 -9.70 -4.06
N LEU A 248 3.85 -9.14 -4.85
CA LEU A 248 3.40 -9.79 -6.08
C LEU A 248 4.52 -9.90 -7.10
N THR A 249 5.38 -8.88 -7.18
CA THR A 249 6.57 -8.90 -8.04
C THR A 249 7.55 -9.97 -7.54
N TYR A 250 7.74 -10.10 -6.23
CA TYR A 250 8.58 -11.16 -5.65
C TYR A 250 8.06 -12.56 -6.00
N LEU A 251 6.78 -12.83 -5.74
CA LEU A 251 6.17 -14.13 -6.06
C LEU A 251 6.22 -14.46 -7.55
N THR A 252 6.11 -13.44 -8.41
CA THR A 252 6.22 -13.60 -9.87
C THR A 252 7.62 -14.05 -10.28
N PHE A 253 8.66 -13.46 -9.70
CA PHE A 253 10.05 -13.83 -9.98
C PHE A 253 10.38 -15.22 -9.46
N GLU A 254 9.97 -15.54 -8.23
CA GLU A 254 10.19 -16.87 -7.63
C GLU A 254 9.50 -17.97 -8.44
N LYS A 255 8.25 -17.74 -8.87
CA LYS A 255 7.48 -18.72 -9.65
C LYS A 255 7.79 -18.72 -11.14
N LYS A 256 8.54 -17.73 -11.63
CA LYS A 256 8.79 -17.49 -13.06
C LYS A 256 7.51 -17.41 -13.90
N THR A 257 6.44 -16.86 -13.33
CA THR A 257 5.13 -16.75 -13.99
C THR A 257 4.72 -15.30 -14.17
N ALA A 258 4.38 -14.90 -15.39
CA ALA A 258 3.96 -13.55 -15.75
C ALA A 258 2.59 -13.09 -15.21
N THR A 259 1.96 -13.90 -14.36
CA THR A 259 0.52 -13.78 -14.10
C THR A 259 0.14 -12.65 -13.15
N ALA A 260 1.06 -12.03 -12.40
CA ALA A 260 0.71 -10.97 -11.45
C ALA A 260 1.24 -9.57 -11.84
N TYR A 261 1.72 -9.36 -13.07
CA TYR A 261 2.25 -8.05 -13.50
C TYR A 261 1.21 -6.94 -13.49
N TRP A 262 0.05 -7.19 -14.09
CA TRP A 262 -0.99 -6.18 -14.18
C TRP A 262 -1.50 -5.76 -12.79
N PRO A 263 -1.86 -6.69 -11.88
CA PRO A 263 -2.14 -6.34 -10.49
C PRO A 263 -1.02 -5.55 -9.83
N ALA A 264 0.25 -5.96 -9.97
CA ALA A 264 1.37 -5.25 -9.37
C ALA A 264 1.52 -3.82 -9.93
N ALA A 265 1.41 -3.64 -11.24
CA ALA A 265 1.46 -2.33 -11.90
C ALA A 265 0.32 -1.40 -11.45
N ILE A 266 -0.91 -1.94 -11.35
CA ILE A 266 -2.08 -1.20 -10.87
C ILE A 266 -1.91 -0.82 -9.39
N LEU A 267 -1.36 -1.71 -8.56
CA LEU A 267 -1.06 -1.40 -7.16
C LEU A 267 0.03 -0.32 -7.03
N LEU A 268 1.07 -0.32 -7.88
CA LEU A 268 2.06 0.78 -7.90
C LEU A 268 1.42 2.11 -8.31
N ALA A 269 0.48 2.08 -9.26
CA ALA A 269 -0.32 3.26 -9.61
C ALA A 269 -1.18 3.72 -8.42
N GLY A 270 -1.79 2.80 -7.67
CA GLY A 270 -2.48 3.08 -6.41
C GLY A 270 -1.57 3.66 -5.33
N ALA A 271 -0.30 3.25 -5.30
CA ALA A 271 0.70 3.86 -4.45
C ALA A 271 0.97 5.32 -4.89
N ALA A 272 1.18 5.58 -6.18
CA ALA A 272 1.33 6.95 -6.71
C ALA A 272 0.06 7.82 -6.50
N TRP A 273 -1.12 7.20 -6.51
CA TRP A 273 -2.41 7.85 -6.26
C TRP A 273 -2.70 8.14 -4.78
N SER A 274 -1.95 7.53 -3.87
CA SER A 274 -2.04 7.80 -2.43
C SER A 274 -0.98 8.78 -1.94
N ARG A 275 0.23 8.77 -2.54
CA ARG A 275 1.29 9.77 -2.27
C ARG A 275 2.11 10.06 -3.52
N THR A 276 2.30 11.34 -3.82
CA THR A 276 2.79 11.82 -5.12
C THR A 276 4.28 11.53 -5.34
N GLU A 277 5.10 11.57 -4.30
CA GLU A 277 6.54 11.26 -4.37
C GLU A 277 6.82 9.78 -4.65
N THR A 278 5.82 8.91 -4.46
CA THR A 278 5.94 7.47 -4.73
C THR A 278 6.29 7.19 -6.19
N VAL A 279 5.92 8.09 -7.10
CA VAL A 279 6.30 7.97 -8.52
C VAL A 279 7.83 7.86 -8.68
N ILE A 280 8.61 8.61 -7.88
CA ILE A 280 10.08 8.56 -7.87
C ILE A 280 10.53 7.17 -7.41
N LEU A 281 9.92 6.65 -6.34
CA LEU A 281 10.24 5.32 -5.81
C LEU A 281 9.96 4.23 -6.85
N VAL A 282 8.82 4.34 -7.57
CA VAL A 282 8.46 3.41 -8.65
C VAL A 282 9.57 3.39 -9.70
N PHE A 283 10.01 4.54 -10.22
CA PHE A 283 11.05 4.58 -11.23
C PHE A 283 12.40 4.03 -10.74
N LEU A 284 12.79 4.32 -9.50
CA LEU A 284 14.01 3.75 -8.90
C LEU A 284 13.93 2.22 -8.78
N ALA A 285 12.79 1.70 -8.32
CA ALA A 285 12.57 0.26 -8.21
C ALA A 285 12.58 -0.41 -9.58
N LEU A 286 11.87 0.16 -10.57
CA LEU A 286 11.85 -0.36 -11.94
C LEU A 286 13.25 -0.36 -12.56
N ALA A 287 14.02 0.73 -12.40
CA ALA A 287 15.40 0.82 -12.88
C ALA A 287 16.30 -0.25 -12.25
N GLY A 288 16.18 -0.49 -10.95
CA GLY A 288 16.91 -1.57 -10.28
C GLY A 288 16.49 -2.96 -10.81
N LEU A 289 15.19 -3.20 -10.98
CA LEU A 289 14.68 -4.48 -11.48
C LEU A 289 15.13 -4.80 -12.91
N VAL A 290 15.44 -3.79 -13.74
CA VAL A 290 16.07 -3.98 -15.06
C VAL A 290 17.35 -4.80 -14.97
N LEU A 291 18.14 -4.60 -13.91
CA LEU A 291 19.41 -5.30 -13.71
C LEU A 291 19.23 -6.80 -13.43
N LEU A 292 18.10 -7.20 -12.82
CA LEU A 292 17.79 -8.59 -12.49
C LEU A 292 17.15 -9.36 -13.65
N TRP A 293 16.65 -8.66 -14.67
CA TRP A 293 15.78 -9.26 -15.68
C TRP A 293 16.48 -10.15 -16.72
N ARG A 294 17.81 -10.25 -16.74
CA ARG A 294 18.51 -11.11 -17.71
C ARG A 294 18.17 -12.60 -17.60
N ARG A 295 17.54 -13.07 -16.50
CA ARG A 295 17.47 -14.52 -16.18
C ARG A 295 16.09 -15.13 -15.93
N THR A 296 15.00 -14.36 -15.87
CA THR A 296 13.73 -14.87 -15.30
C THR A 296 12.51 -14.87 -16.22
N LEU A 297 12.40 -13.97 -17.21
CA LEU A 297 11.16 -13.70 -17.95
C LEU A 297 11.38 -13.48 -19.46
N THR A 298 10.32 -13.58 -20.27
CA THR A 298 10.36 -13.19 -21.69
C THR A 298 10.50 -11.66 -21.85
N ALA A 299 11.10 -11.20 -22.95
CA ALA A 299 11.33 -9.78 -23.20
C ALA A 299 10.03 -8.95 -23.21
N GLU A 300 9.01 -9.47 -23.91
CA GLU A 300 7.67 -8.85 -24.00
C GLU A 300 7.08 -8.59 -22.61
N ASN A 301 7.04 -9.61 -21.76
CA ASN A 301 6.48 -9.51 -20.41
C ASN A 301 7.19 -8.47 -19.54
N LYS A 302 8.51 -8.30 -19.72
CA LYS A 302 9.29 -7.29 -19.00
C LYS A 302 8.91 -5.89 -19.44
N ILE A 303 8.87 -5.67 -20.76
CA ILE A 303 8.52 -4.37 -21.34
C ILE A 303 7.10 -4.01 -20.93
N THR A 304 6.16 -4.95 -21.01
CA THR A 304 4.78 -4.74 -20.58
C THR A 304 4.69 -4.36 -19.10
N PHE A 305 5.39 -5.07 -18.21
CA PHE A 305 5.37 -4.73 -16.78
C PHE A 305 6.00 -3.36 -16.49
N LEU A 306 7.15 -3.06 -17.09
CA LEU A 306 7.85 -1.77 -16.97
C LEU A 306 6.98 -0.62 -17.47
N ALA A 307 6.47 -0.76 -18.68
CA ALA A 307 5.63 0.24 -19.33
C ALA A 307 4.34 0.45 -18.54
N ALA A 308 3.63 -0.63 -18.19
CA ALA A 308 2.39 -0.53 -17.41
C ALA A 308 2.63 0.13 -16.05
N SER A 309 3.66 -0.29 -15.31
CA SER A 309 3.95 0.27 -13.98
C SER A 309 4.36 1.74 -14.05
N GLY A 310 5.24 2.11 -14.99
CA GLY A 310 5.70 3.47 -15.18
C GLY A 310 4.60 4.40 -15.69
N VAL A 311 3.89 4.01 -16.76
CA VAL A 311 2.84 4.82 -17.39
C VAL A 311 1.65 5.01 -16.47
N LEU A 312 1.14 3.95 -15.82
CA LEU A 312 0.00 4.09 -14.90
C LEU A 312 0.35 4.95 -13.68
N SER A 313 1.56 4.81 -13.13
CA SER A 313 2.00 5.64 -12.00
C SER A 313 2.19 7.11 -12.40
N LEU A 314 2.77 7.38 -13.58
CA LEU A 314 2.87 8.74 -14.12
C LEU A 314 1.50 9.33 -14.42
N LEU A 315 0.57 8.54 -14.95
CA LEU A 315 -0.79 8.98 -15.23
C LEU A 315 -1.48 9.42 -13.94
N MET A 316 -1.38 8.63 -12.85
CA MET A 316 -1.96 9.01 -11.55
C MET A 316 -1.31 10.26 -10.98
N PHE A 317 0.01 10.38 -11.09
CA PHE A 317 0.73 11.58 -10.70
C PHE A 317 0.28 12.83 -11.49
N ALA A 318 0.18 12.71 -12.82
CA ALA A 318 -0.22 13.79 -13.71
C ALA A 318 -1.70 14.17 -13.52
N LEU A 319 -2.58 13.19 -13.29
CA LEU A 319 -4.00 13.44 -13.04
C LEU A 319 -4.20 14.32 -11.80
N TRP A 320 -3.51 14.01 -10.69
CA TRP A 320 -3.62 14.82 -9.48
C TRP A 320 -2.81 16.13 -9.58
N ASN A 321 -1.50 16.03 -9.78
CA ASN A 321 -0.61 17.20 -9.66
C ASN A 321 -0.63 18.08 -10.91
N GLY A 322 -0.73 17.48 -12.09
CA GLY A 322 -0.67 18.19 -13.36
C GLY A 322 -2.03 18.77 -13.76
N ILE A 323 -3.10 18.01 -13.55
CA ILE A 323 -4.45 18.40 -13.99
C ILE A 323 -5.22 19.05 -12.82
N PHE A 324 -5.48 18.29 -11.75
CA PHE A 324 -6.39 18.75 -10.71
C PHE A 324 -5.85 19.96 -9.92
N LEU A 325 -4.65 19.85 -9.35
CA LEU A 325 -4.06 20.93 -8.55
C LEU A 325 -3.84 22.23 -9.35
N GLN A 326 -3.55 22.12 -10.65
CA GLN A 326 -3.28 23.30 -11.49
C GLN A 326 -4.54 23.95 -12.05
N TYR A 327 -5.51 23.16 -12.51
CA TYR A 327 -6.65 23.68 -13.26
C TYR A 327 -7.96 23.72 -12.47
N TYR A 328 -8.11 22.93 -11.41
CA TYR A 328 -9.36 22.84 -10.64
C TYR A 328 -9.27 23.50 -9.27
N LEU A 329 -8.13 23.41 -8.59
CA LEU A 329 -8.01 23.96 -7.23
C LEU A 329 -7.80 25.50 -7.25
N PRO A 330 -8.59 26.27 -6.49
CA PRO A 330 -8.51 27.74 -6.50
C PRO A 330 -7.24 28.26 -5.84
N VAL A 331 -6.73 27.53 -4.84
CA VAL A 331 -5.47 27.84 -4.15
C VAL A 331 -4.44 26.79 -4.53
N ARG A 332 -3.36 27.23 -5.18
CA ARG A 332 -2.33 26.33 -5.69
C ARG A 332 -1.16 26.23 -4.70
N PRO A 333 -0.81 25.03 -4.21
CA PRO A 333 0.43 24.87 -3.48
C PRO A 333 1.61 25.16 -4.42
N SER A 334 2.56 26.00 -3.99
CA SER A 334 3.76 26.30 -4.77
C SER A 334 4.82 25.23 -4.55
N THR A 335 4.67 24.07 -5.19
CA THR A 335 5.68 22.99 -5.13
C THR A 335 7.05 23.47 -5.61
N ALA A 336 7.09 24.36 -6.60
CA ALA A 336 8.33 24.94 -7.12
C ALA A 336 9.11 25.74 -6.06
N SER A 337 8.41 26.44 -5.17
CA SER A 337 9.07 27.18 -4.07
C SER A 337 9.69 26.29 -3.00
N GLN A 338 9.30 25.01 -2.94
CA GLN A 338 9.82 24.02 -2.00
C GLN A 338 11.01 23.24 -2.55
N LEU A 339 11.28 23.35 -3.86
CA LEU A 339 12.41 22.71 -4.51
C LEU A 339 13.69 23.51 -4.22
N VAL A 340 14.68 22.81 -3.70
CA VAL A 340 16.03 23.32 -3.47
C VAL A 340 16.98 22.56 -4.40
N ALA A 341 17.99 23.25 -4.93
CA ALA A 341 19.04 22.60 -5.69
C ALA A 341 19.70 21.49 -4.86
N PHE A 342 20.15 20.43 -5.52
CA PHE A 342 20.80 19.33 -4.82
C PHE A 342 22.10 19.81 -4.16
N ASP A 343 22.19 19.63 -2.85
CA ASP A 343 23.34 19.99 -2.03
C ASP A 343 23.87 18.73 -1.33
N VAL A 344 25.15 18.43 -1.58
CA VAL A 344 25.85 17.28 -1.01
C VAL A 344 25.92 17.36 0.51
N SER A 345 26.12 18.55 1.08
CA SER A 345 26.21 18.75 2.53
C SER A 345 24.89 18.41 3.20
N ARG A 346 23.79 18.92 2.63
CA ARG A 346 22.43 18.59 3.04
C ARG A 346 22.12 17.10 2.86
N PHE A 347 22.53 16.49 1.75
CA PHE A 347 22.33 15.06 1.53
C PHE A 347 23.00 14.21 2.62
N VAL A 348 24.24 14.55 3.00
CA VAL A 348 24.96 13.86 4.08
C VAL A 348 24.25 14.05 5.42
N GLN A 349 23.82 15.27 5.74
CA GLN A 349 23.08 15.55 6.97
C GLN A 349 21.76 14.77 7.04
N VAL A 350 20.93 14.85 5.99
CA VAL A 350 19.67 14.10 5.87
C VAL A 350 19.91 12.59 6.01
N THR A 351 20.99 12.08 5.42
CA THR A 351 21.36 10.67 5.54
C THR A 351 21.69 10.31 6.99
N LEU A 352 22.55 11.08 7.66
CA LEU A 352 22.91 10.82 9.06
C LEU A 352 21.69 10.88 9.97
N ASP A 353 20.88 11.92 9.88
CA ASP A 353 19.66 12.08 10.67
C ASP A 353 18.67 10.94 10.41
N PHE A 354 18.54 10.49 9.16
CA PHE A 354 17.65 9.39 8.79
C PHE A 354 18.11 8.07 9.41
N PHE A 355 19.40 7.74 9.37
CA PHE A 355 19.89 6.50 9.96
C PHE A 355 19.89 6.53 11.50
N VAL A 356 20.28 7.66 12.10
CA VAL A 356 20.44 7.78 13.56
C VAL A 356 19.10 8.04 14.26
N ASN A 357 18.34 9.04 13.81
CA ASN A 357 17.14 9.49 14.53
C ASN A 357 15.89 8.70 14.12
N VAL A 358 15.86 8.17 12.90
CA VAL A 358 14.73 7.40 12.38
C VAL A 358 14.99 5.90 12.43
N LEU A 359 15.91 5.35 11.62
CA LEU A 359 16.03 3.90 11.45
C LEU A 359 16.56 3.18 12.70
N ALA A 360 17.50 3.77 13.43
CA ALA A 360 18.06 3.18 14.64
C ALA A 360 17.15 3.34 15.88
N ASN A 361 16.03 4.07 15.76
CA ASN A 361 15.14 4.32 16.90
C ASN A 361 14.31 3.08 17.25
N TYR A 362 14.69 2.41 18.34
CA TYR A 362 14.01 1.23 18.85
C TYR A 362 12.55 1.49 19.26
N GLY A 363 12.24 2.69 19.75
CA GLY A 363 10.88 3.06 20.16
C GLY A 363 9.91 3.08 18.98
N LEU A 364 10.39 3.39 17.77
CA LEU A 364 9.56 3.43 16.57
C LEU A 364 9.36 2.04 15.96
N TRP A 365 10.44 1.29 15.80
CA TRP A 365 10.47 0.11 14.94
C TRP A 365 10.62 -1.22 15.69
N GLY A 366 10.80 -1.17 17.01
CA GLY A 366 11.16 -2.32 17.82
C GLY A 366 12.43 -3.00 17.29
N ILE A 367 12.38 -4.33 17.15
CA ILE A 367 13.52 -5.12 16.67
C ILE A 367 13.65 -5.19 15.15
N THR A 368 12.77 -4.53 14.37
CA THR A 368 12.66 -4.73 12.91
C THR A 368 13.99 -4.54 12.16
N PHE A 369 14.59 -3.36 12.28
CA PHE A 369 15.83 -3.02 11.56
C PHE A 369 17.04 -3.78 12.10
N LEU A 370 17.07 -4.04 13.41
CA LEU A 370 18.11 -4.87 14.02
C LEU A 370 18.06 -6.31 13.47
N ALA A 371 16.87 -6.91 13.45
CA ALA A 371 16.66 -8.25 12.91
C ALA A 371 17.05 -8.33 11.42
N PHE A 372 16.71 -7.30 10.64
CA PHE A 372 17.14 -7.19 9.24
C PHE A 372 18.67 -7.24 9.10
N VAL A 373 19.38 -6.37 9.82
CA VAL A 373 20.85 -6.28 9.75
C VAL A 373 21.48 -7.59 10.22
N VAL A 374 21.03 -8.18 11.32
CA VAL A 374 21.54 -9.46 11.82
C VAL A 374 21.36 -10.58 10.79
N VAL A 375 20.17 -10.70 10.20
CA VAL A 375 19.90 -11.73 9.18
C VAL A 375 20.73 -11.51 7.92
N LEU A 376 20.88 -10.25 7.48
CA LEU A 376 21.72 -9.89 6.33
C LEU A 376 23.20 -10.25 6.58
N VAL A 377 23.76 -9.87 7.73
CA VAL A 377 25.16 -10.16 8.10
C VAL A 377 25.38 -11.66 8.21
N ILE A 378 24.49 -12.41 8.87
CA ILE A 378 24.59 -13.87 8.95
C ILE A 378 24.49 -14.49 7.54
N GLY A 379 23.60 -13.99 6.68
CA GLY A 379 23.48 -14.40 5.29
C GLY A 379 24.79 -14.24 4.52
N ILE A 380 25.42 -13.07 4.62
CA ILE A 380 26.67 -12.76 3.91
C ILE A 380 27.85 -13.57 4.50
N VAL A 381 28.00 -13.63 5.82
CA VAL A 381 29.15 -14.27 6.47
C VAL A 381 29.07 -15.79 6.39
N LYS A 382 27.93 -16.38 6.77
CA LYS A 382 27.76 -17.83 6.89
C LYS A 382 27.33 -18.48 5.58
N TYR A 383 26.37 -17.88 4.89
CA TYR A 383 25.77 -18.46 3.68
C TYR A 383 26.35 -17.88 2.38
N ARG A 384 27.26 -16.90 2.48
CA ARG A 384 27.88 -16.20 1.34
C ARG A 384 26.84 -15.68 0.34
N SER A 385 25.67 -15.28 0.85
CA SER A 385 24.54 -14.81 0.05
C SER A 385 23.83 -13.67 0.76
N ALA A 386 23.61 -12.57 0.04
CA ALA A 386 22.80 -11.45 0.50
C ALA A 386 21.29 -11.73 0.39
N GLY A 387 20.86 -12.97 0.14
CA GLY A 387 19.46 -13.35 0.03
C GLY A 387 18.81 -12.85 -1.27
N SER A 388 17.53 -12.45 -1.21
CA SER A 388 16.79 -12.00 -2.38
C SER A 388 17.21 -10.59 -2.79
N VAL A 389 18.04 -10.50 -3.85
CA VAL A 389 18.48 -9.22 -4.44
C VAL A 389 17.31 -8.36 -4.86
N GLN A 390 16.21 -8.97 -5.31
CA GLN A 390 14.99 -8.25 -5.70
C GLN A 390 14.40 -7.47 -4.53
N LEU A 391 14.28 -8.09 -3.35
CA LEU A 391 13.76 -7.42 -2.17
C LEU A 391 14.70 -6.32 -1.69
N LEU A 392 16.02 -6.53 -1.80
CA LEU A 392 17.02 -5.48 -1.54
C LEU A 392 16.87 -4.28 -2.50
N ILE A 393 16.52 -4.50 -3.77
CA ILE A 393 16.23 -3.42 -4.71
C ILE A 393 15.01 -2.62 -4.29
N TRP A 394 13.93 -3.28 -3.85
CA TRP A 394 12.75 -2.58 -3.34
C TRP A 394 13.08 -1.75 -2.08
N LEU A 395 13.85 -2.31 -1.14
CA LEU A 395 14.32 -1.59 0.04
C LEU A 395 15.22 -0.40 -0.34
N GLY A 396 16.17 -0.63 -1.24
CA GLY A 396 17.08 0.39 -1.73
C GLY A 396 16.36 1.53 -2.48
N ALA A 397 15.35 1.21 -3.29
CA ALA A 397 14.55 2.21 -3.99
C ALA A 397 13.82 3.14 -3.01
N VAL A 398 13.25 2.59 -1.93
CA VAL A 398 12.62 3.40 -0.88
C VAL A 398 13.66 4.26 -0.16
N VAL A 399 14.77 3.67 0.33
CA VAL A 399 15.79 4.42 1.06
C VAL A 399 16.37 5.54 0.19
N THR A 400 16.85 5.22 -1.01
CA THR A 400 17.42 6.20 -1.93
C THR A 400 16.41 7.28 -2.29
N GLY A 401 15.17 6.90 -2.60
CA GLY A 401 14.15 7.87 -2.95
C GLY A 401 13.75 8.79 -1.80
N LEU A 402 13.67 8.29 -0.56
CA LEU A 402 13.42 9.14 0.61
C LEU A 402 14.57 10.12 0.89
N LEU A 403 15.82 9.67 0.74
CA LEU A 403 16.98 10.55 0.88
C LEU A 403 17.02 11.63 -0.20
N LEU A 404 16.69 11.29 -1.44
CA LEU A 404 16.56 12.26 -2.54
C LEU A 404 15.45 13.28 -2.24
N VAL A 405 14.28 12.82 -1.80
CA VAL A 405 13.17 13.71 -1.42
C VAL A 405 13.55 14.63 -0.26
N GLY A 406 14.18 14.10 0.80
CA GLY A 406 14.65 14.89 1.95
C GLY A 406 15.70 15.94 1.61
N THR A 407 16.49 15.68 0.56
CA THR A 407 17.53 16.60 0.10
C THR A 407 16.96 17.71 -0.78
N VAL A 408 16.04 17.37 -1.69
CA VAL A 408 15.55 18.30 -2.72
C VAL A 408 14.34 19.12 -2.24
N PHE A 409 13.56 18.64 -1.28
CA PHE A 409 12.39 19.37 -0.77
C PHE A 409 12.67 20.00 0.61
N SER A 410 12.58 21.31 0.74
CA SER A 410 12.75 22.00 2.05
C SER A 410 11.71 21.57 3.10
N ALA A 411 10.47 21.29 2.70
CA ALA A 411 9.42 20.78 3.58
C ALA A 411 9.60 19.32 4.04
N ALA A 412 10.55 18.58 3.47
CA ALA A 412 10.76 17.16 3.78
C ALA A 412 11.64 17.00 5.04
N ILE A 413 11.05 17.26 6.21
CA ILE A 413 11.70 17.09 7.52
C ILE A 413 11.92 15.60 7.79
N VAL A 414 13.13 15.23 8.23
CA VAL A 414 13.54 13.82 8.39
C VAL A 414 12.65 13.09 9.41
N GLU A 415 12.51 13.64 10.61
CA GLU A 415 11.81 12.99 11.73
C GLU A 415 10.28 12.93 11.57
N GLN A 416 9.72 13.75 10.67
CA GLN A 416 8.28 13.86 10.46
C GLN A 416 7.86 13.25 9.12
N THR A 417 8.47 13.71 8.02
CA THR A 417 8.08 13.35 6.65
C THR A 417 8.76 12.06 6.20
N LEU A 418 10.09 11.95 6.34
CA LEU A 418 10.81 10.75 5.88
C LEU A 418 10.51 9.54 6.76
N ARG A 419 10.33 9.75 8.08
CA ARG A 419 9.89 8.71 9.03
C ARG A 419 8.65 7.97 8.53
N ARG A 420 7.64 8.67 8.03
CA ARG A 420 6.40 8.02 7.55
C ARG A 420 6.64 7.23 6.26
N GLY A 421 7.61 7.65 5.44
CA GLY A 421 8.07 6.90 4.28
C GLY A 421 8.62 5.50 4.60
N VAL A 422 9.15 5.30 5.82
CA VAL A 422 9.74 4.04 6.30
C VAL A 422 8.72 2.91 6.43
N PHE A 423 7.42 3.20 6.47
CA PHE A 423 6.36 2.16 6.50
C PHE A 423 6.42 1.21 5.30
N LYS A 424 7.00 1.66 4.17
CA LYS A 424 7.26 0.81 3.00
C LYS A 424 8.36 -0.23 3.24
N LEU A 425 9.31 0.06 4.13
CA LEU A 425 10.45 -0.82 4.41
C LEU A 425 10.04 -1.99 5.29
N VAL A 426 9.30 -1.72 6.38
CA VAL A 426 9.02 -2.69 7.45
C VAL A 426 8.46 -4.02 6.90
N PRO A 427 7.41 -4.04 6.07
CA PRO A 427 6.85 -5.31 5.62
C PRO A 427 7.75 -6.04 4.61
N ILE A 428 8.51 -5.29 3.80
CA ILE A 428 9.47 -5.84 2.84
C ILE A 428 10.68 -6.44 3.58
N ILE A 429 11.11 -5.83 4.69
CA ILE A 429 12.14 -6.38 5.59
C ILE A 429 11.73 -7.75 6.12
N TYR A 430 10.50 -7.90 6.63
CA TYR A 430 10.05 -9.19 7.14
C TYR A 430 9.93 -10.24 6.03
N LEU A 431 9.51 -9.84 4.82
CA LEU A 431 9.55 -10.74 3.66
C LEU A 431 11.00 -11.13 3.29
N TYR A 432 11.94 -10.19 3.35
CA TYR A 432 13.36 -10.45 3.11
C TYR A 432 13.92 -11.44 4.14
N ILE A 433 13.61 -11.24 5.42
CA ILE A 433 14.02 -12.15 6.49
C ILE A 433 13.46 -13.55 6.24
N ALA A 434 12.18 -13.66 5.87
CA ALA A 434 11.56 -14.93 5.49
C ALA A 434 12.28 -15.60 4.31
N ALA A 435 12.60 -14.83 3.26
CA ALA A 435 13.27 -15.32 2.06
C ALA A 435 14.79 -15.57 2.25
N SER A 436 15.34 -15.36 3.45
CA SER A 436 16.77 -15.53 3.72
C SER A 436 17.19 -17.01 3.78
N ALA A 437 18.44 -17.29 3.44
CA ALA A 437 19.01 -18.63 3.53
C ALA A 437 18.99 -19.19 4.97
N LEU A 438 19.08 -18.32 5.98
CA LEU A 438 19.00 -18.69 7.39
C LEU A 438 17.64 -19.31 7.71
N LEU A 439 16.56 -18.59 7.42
CA LEU A 439 15.20 -19.05 7.72
C LEU A 439 14.77 -20.19 6.80
N ALA A 440 15.24 -20.23 5.55
CA ALA A 440 15.05 -21.39 4.68
C ALA A 440 15.64 -22.68 5.31
N GLY A 441 16.84 -22.59 5.89
CA GLY A 441 17.47 -23.70 6.59
C GLY A 441 16.68 -24.16 7.83
N TRP A 442 16.19 -23.21 8.64
CA TRP A 442 15.35 -23.53 9.80
C TRP A 442 14.01 -24.14 9.39
N SER A 443 13.36 -23.56 8.37
CA SER A 443 12.11 -24.03 7.79
C SER A 443 12.22 -25.49 7.34
N SER A 444 13.29 -25.85 6.62
CA SER A 444 13.55 -27.23 6.17
C SER A 444 13.70 -28.22 7.33
N ARG A 445 14.44 -27.83 8.38
CA ARG A 445 14.63 -28.67 9.58
C ARG A 445 13.32 -28.91 10.32
N MET A 446 12.48 -27.89 10.48
CA MET A 446 11.17 -28.02 11.12
C MET A 446 10.26 -28.97 10.35
N ARG A 447 10.15 -28.81 9.02
CA ARG A 447 9.35 -29.73 8.18
C ARG A 447 9.84 -31.17 8.28
N THR A 448 11.16 -31.38 8.31
CA THR A 448 11.75 -32.72 8.45
C THR A 448 11.44 -33.34 9.81
N TRP A 449 11.40 -32.54 10.87
CA TRP A 449 11.04 -32.98 12.21
C TRP A 449 9.56 -33.39 12.29
N GLU A 450 8.65 -32.59 11.71
CA GLU A 450 7.21 -32.89 11.68
C GLU A 450 6.86 -34.14 10.86
N MET A 451 7.62 -34.45 9.80
CA MET A 451 7.40 -35.66 8.99
C MET A 451 7.91 -36.96 9.65
N LYS A 452 8.72 -36.86 10.70
CA LYS A 452 9.25 -38.04 11.43
C LYS A 452 8.34 -38.49 12.58
N GLN A 453 7.38 -37.66 12.96
CA GLN A 453 6.30 -38.01 13.89
C GLN A 453 5.12 -38.55 13.10
#